data_AF-V9V5B9-F1
#
_entry.id   AF-V9V5B9-F1
#
_cell.length_a   1.000
_cell.length_b   1.000
_cell.length_c   1.000
_cell.angle_alpha   90.00
_cell.angle_beta   90.00
_cell.angle_gamma   90.00
#
_symmetry.space_group_name_H-M   'P 1'
#
loop_
_entity.id
_entity.type
_entity.pdbx_description
1 polymer ?
#
loop_
_entity_poly.entity_id
_entity_poly.type
_entity_poly.pdbx_seq_one_letter_code
_entity_poly.pdbx_strand_id
1 'polypeptide(L)'
;MKRVSKALPTLLAAIALNACAQAPAPSSNAGPEVILAGHKLALVNHEGRCALRSSDASLLELDMPWPCQFSPDRDGGKPRVEQFNGVQIIIVRHVQPAPSLPGGCDSQYQAVRQMGNRLEPSILARGASCSSGPVDQKNFVGLFEW
;
A
#
# COMPACT_ATOMS: atom_id res chain seq x y z
N MET A 1 -1.97 46.37 73.11
CA MET A 1 -1.17 45.21 72.67
C MET A 1 -1.78 44.65 71.39
N LYS A 2 -0.98 44.51 70.33
CA LYS A 2 -1.39 44.14 68.96
C LYS A 2 -1.44 42.62 68.80
N ARG A 3 -2.44 42.08 68.08
CA ARG A 3 -2.32 40.79 67.37
C ARG A 3 -2.86 40.97 65.96
N VAL A 4 -1.95 40.82 64.99
CA VAL A 4 -2.23 40.81 63.56
C VAL A 4 -2.31 39.35 63.14
N SER A 5 -3.47 38.90 62.67
CA SER A 5 -3.64 37.58 62.07
C SER A 5 -3.28 37.67 60.59
N LYS A 6 -2.17 37.03 60.18
CA LYS A 6 -1.81 36.88 58.77
C LYS A 6 -2.56 35.67 58.20
N ALA A 7 -3.51 35.92 57.31
CA ALA A 7 -4.11 34.88 56.48
C ALA A 7 -3.14 34.54 55.34
N LEU A 8 -2.87 33.24 55.14
CA LEU A 8 -2.02 32.72 54.06
C LEU A 8 -2.93 32.32 52.89
N PRO A 9 -2.71 32.79 51.65
CA PRO A 9 -3.53 32.37 50.51
C PRO A 9 -3.03 31.01 49.98
N THR A 10 -3.92 30.03 49.94
CA THR A 10 -3.70 28.72 49.32
C THR A 10 -3.75 28.88 47.80
N LEU A 11 -2.60 28.77 47.14
CA LEU A 11 -2.48 28.79 45.68
C LEU A 11 -2.95 27.44 45.11
N LEU A 12 -4.14 27.40 44.49
CA LEU A 12 -4.61 26.24 43.73
C LEU A 12 -3.94 26.24 42.34
N ALA A 13 -2.94 25.38 42.15
CA ALA A 13 -2.36 25.14 40.83
C ALA A 13 -3.29 24.22 40.01
N ALA A 14 -3.91 24.77 38.96
CA ALA A 14 -4.66 23.98 38.00
C ALA A 14 -3.68 23.16 37.14
N ILE A 15 -3.69 21.84 37.31
CA ILE A 15 -2.91 20.90 36.52
C ILE A 15 -3.64 20.73 35.18
N ALA A 16 -3.18 21.42 34.13
CA ALA A 16 -3.65 21.18 32.78
C ALA A 16 -3.15 19.80 32.33
N LEU A 17 -4.06 18.82 32.30
CA LEU A 17 -3.84 17.54 31.62
C LEU A 17 -3.77 17.81 30.12
N ASN A 18 -2.56 17.95 29.58
CA ASN A 18 -2.33 17.77 28.16
C ASN A 18 -2.67 16.32 27.82
N ALA A 19 -3.92 16.08 27.42
CA ALA A 19 -4.27 14.86 26.73
C ALA A 19 -3.47 14.86 25.43
N CYS A 20 -2.35 14.13 25.42
CA CYS A 20 -1.63 13.81 24.20
C CYS A 20 -2.61 13.05 23.30
N ALA A 21 -3.25 13.75 22.36
CA ALA A 21 -3.83 13.14 21.19
C ALA A 21 -2.65 12.54 20.41
N GLN A 22 -2.29 11.29 20.76
CA GLN A 22 -1.36 10.51 19.98
C GLN A 22 -1.97 10.37 18.59
N ALA A 23 -1.35 11.01 17.61
CA ALA A 23 -1.60 10.70 16.21
C ALA A 23 -1.50 9.17 16.06
N PRO A 24 -2.46 8.52 15.39
CA PRO A 24 -2.43 7.06 15.24
C PRO A 24 -1.04 6.67 14.71
N ALA A 25 -0.38 5.76 15.42
CA ALA A 25 0.92 5.26 15.02
C ALA A 25 0.83 4.81 13.56
N PRO A 26 1.81 5.12 12.69
CA PRO A 26 1.82 4.62 11.33
C PRO A 26 1.71 3.10 11.42
N SER A 27 0.60 2.56 10.91
CA SER A 27 0.35 1.13 10.95
C SER A 27 1.56 0.44 10.30
N SER A 28 2.29 -0.38 11.07
CA SER A 28 3.46 -1.14 10.64
C SER A 28 3.18 -2.17 9.54
N ASN A 29 1.99 -2.12 8.93
CA ASN A 29 1.50 -2.94 7.83
C ASN A 29 1.46 -2.16 6.48
N ALA A 30 1.95 -0.92 6.43
CA ALA A 30 2.05 -0.17 5.17
C ALA A 30 3.24 -0.69 4.35
N GLY A 31 2.95 -1.40 3.26
CA GLY A 31 3.94 -1.88 2.29
C GLY A 31 4.41 -0.77 1.33
N PRO A 32 5.17 -1.14 0.27
CA PRO A 32 5.64 -0.19 -0.73
C PRO A 32 4.52 0.68 -1.31
N GLU A 33 4.87 1.88 -1.77
CA GLU A 33 3.93 2.88 -2.30
C GLU A 33 4.24 3.21 -3.77
N VAL A 34 3.22 3.63 -4.51
CA VAL A 34 3.33 4.11 -5.90
C VAL A 34 2.38 5.29 -6.13
N ILE A 35 2.75 6.17 -7.07
CA ILE A 35 1.86 7.23 -7.56
C ILE A 35 1.26 6.76 -8.88
N LEU A 36 -0.07 6.63 -8.95
CA LEU A 36 -0.82 6.27 -10.15
C LEU A 36 -1.83 7.36 -10.47
N ALA A 37 -1.71 7.99 -11.64
CA ALA A 37 -2.55 9.12 -12.07
C ALA A 37 -2.63 10.27 -11.04
N GLY A 38 -1.54 10.52 -10.32
CA GLY A 38 -1.47 11.54 -9.26
C GLY A 38 -2.00 11.08 -7.90
N HIS A 39 -2.57 9.88 -7.80
CA HIS A 39 -3.04 9.30 -6.55
C HIS A 39 -1.97 8.41 -5.93
N LYS A 40 -1.76 8.57 -4.63
CA LYS A 40 -0.85 7.73 -3.85
C LYS A 40 -1.55 6.43 -3.44
N LEU A 41 -0.96 5.31 -3.81
CA LEU A 41 -1.44 3.97 -3.49
C LEU A 41 -0.38 3.24 -2.65
N ALA A 42 -0.82 2.61 -1.56
CA ALA A 42 0.02 1.76 -0.72
C ALA A 42 -0.41 0.30 -0.84
N LEU A 43 0.56 -0.62 -0.98
CA LEU A 43 0.29 -2.04 -0.81
C LEU A 43 0.03 -2.34 0.66
N VAL A 44 -1.04 -3.05 0.95
CA VAL A 44 -1.40 -3.45 2.31
C VAL A 44 -1.83 -4.91 2.35
N ASN A 45 -1.61 -5.54 3.50
CA ASN A 45 -2.25 -6.80 3.84
C ASN A 45 -3.70 -6.52 4.27
N HIS A 46 -4.66 -7.04 3.51
CA HIS A 46 -6.07 -7.05 3.87
C HIS A 46 -6.51 -8.49 4.06
N GLU A 47 -6.62 -8.94 5.32
CA GLU A 47 -7.09 -10.28 5.69
C GLU A 47 -6.34 -11.44 5.00
N GLY A 48 -5.03 -11.29 4.79
CA GLY A 48 -4.19 -12.28 4.12
C GLY A 48 -4.15 -12.15 2.59
N ARG A 49 -4.88 -11.20 2.02
CA ARG A 49 -4.84 -10.85 0.60
C ARG A 49 -4.10 -9.54 0.35
N CYS A 50 -3.63 -9.40 -0.88
CA CYS A 50 -3.08 -8.16 -1.36
C CYS A 50 -4.17 -7.13 -1.63
N ALA A 51 -3.97 -5.90 -1.19
CA ALA A 51 -4.84 -4.80 -1.53
C ALA A 51 -4.03 -3.52 -1.77
N LEU A 52 -4.62 -2.61 -2.56
CA LEU A 52 -4.16 -1.25 -2.72
C LEU A 52 -5.04 -0.33 -1.88
N ARG A 53 -4.41 0.45 -1.01
CA ARG A 53 -5.07 1.51 -0.25
C ARG A 53 -4.76 2.87 -0.87
N SER A 54 -5.82 3.60 -1.21
CA SER A 54 -5.74 4.99 -1.66
C SER A 54 -5.63 5.96 -0.48
N SER A 55 -5.29 7.21 -0.77
CA SER A 55 -5.20 8.28 0.23
C SER A 55 -6.52 8.63 0.92
N ASP A 56 -7.66 8.37 0.26
CA ASP A 56 -9.01 8.51 0.82
C ASP A 56 -9.45 7.29 1.65
N ALA A 57 -8.50 6.38 1.93
CA ALA A 57 -8.69 5.11 2.62
C ALA A 57 -9.56 4.07 1.88
N SER A 58 -9.98 4.33 0.64
CA SER A 58 -10.58 3.29 -0.20
C SER A 58 -9.61 2.13 -0.41
N LEU A 59 -10.16 0.92 -0.49
CA LEU A 59 -9.43 -0.31 -0.68
C LEU A 59 -9.84 -0.96 -2.00
N LEU A 60 -8.85 -1.30 -2.82
CA LEU A 60 -9.00 -2.24 -3.92
C LEU A 60 -8.31 -3.54 -3.52
N GLU A 61 -9.10 -4.57 -3.28
CA GLU A 61 -8.59 -5.91 -3.02
C GLU A 61 -8.19 -6.61 -4.33
N LEU A 62 -7.14 -7.42 -4.28
CA LEU A 62 -6.58 -8.15 -5.41
C LEU A 62 -6.72 -9.65 -5.18
N ASP A 63 -6.80 -10.41 -6.26
CA ASP A 63 -7.04 -11.85 -6.27
C ASP A 63 -5.76 -12.66 -6.06
N MET A 64 -4.92 -12.23 -5.12
CA MET A 64 -3.67 -12.91 -4.78
C MET A 64 -3.35 -12.80 -3.29
N PRO A 65 -2.65 -13.79 -2.72
CA PRO A 65 -2.29 -13.77 -1.31
C PRO A 65 -1.21 -12.72 -1.01
N TRP A 66 -1.21 -12.22 0.22
CA TRP A 66 -0.08 -11.48 0.79
C TRP A 66 1.08 -12.45 1.10
N PRO A 67 2.36 -12.06 0.97
CA PRO A 67 2.88 -10.73 0.60
C PRO A 67 2.96 -10.50 -0.91
N CYS A 68 2.83 -9.23 -1.33
CA CYS A 68 3.02 -8.80 -2.70
C CYS A 68 3.91 -7.57 -2.81
N GLN A 69 4.35 -7.30 -4.04
CA GLN A 69 5.24 -6.22 -4.41
C GLN A 69 4.80 -5.61 -5.74
N PHE A 70 5.13 -4.34 -5.97
CA PHE A 70 4.99 -3.76 -7.31
C PHE A 70 6.04 -4.31 -8.26
N SER A 71 5.68 -4.54 -9.53
CA SER A 71 6.66 -4.75 -10.62
C SER A 71 7.65 -3.59 -10.65
N PRO A 72 8.97 -3.85 -10.63
CA PRO A 72 9.93 -2.77 -10.74
C PRO A 72 9.96 -2.19 -12.15
N ASP A 73 10.45 -0.96 -12.25
CA ASP A 73 10.93 -0.34 -13.48
C ASP A 73 12.17 -1.06 -14.02
N ARG A 74 12.62 -0.64 -15.20
CA ARG A 74 13.77 -1.27 -15.88
C ARG A 74 15.07 -1.09 -15.11
N ASP A 75 15.18 -0.04 -14.31
CA ASP A 75 16.33 0.26 -13.47
C ASP A 75 16.28 -0.50 -12.12
N GLY A 76 15.17 -1.19 -11.82
CA GLY A 76 15.03 -2.09 -10.69
C GLY A 76 14.71 -1.42 -9.35
N GLY A 77 14.65 -0.08 -9.30
CA GLY A 77 14.63 0.69 -8.06
C GLY A 77 13.26 1.21 -7.64
N LYS A 78 12.30 1.31 -8.56
CA LYS A 78 10.98 1.91 -8.29
C LYS A 78 9.86 1.06 -8.90
N PRO A 79 8.62 1.16 -8.39
CA PRO A 79 7.46 0.61 -9.09
C PRO A 79 7.35 1.16 -10.51
N ARG A 80 7.17 0.27 -11.50
CA ARG A 80 6.89 0.67 -12.88
C ARG A 80 5.45 1.15 -13.02
N VAL A 81 5.30 2.36 -13.54
CA VAL A 81 4.03 2.88 -14.04
C VAL A 81 4.12 2.88 -15.57
N GLU A 82 3.34 2.01 -16.20
CA GLU A 82 3.22 1.89 -17.63
C GLU A 82 2.17 2.86 -18.18
N GLN A 83 2.45 3.47 -19.33
CA GLN A 83 1.52 4.36 -20.03
C GLN A 83 1.04 3.70 -21.32
N PHE A 84 -0.27 3.51 -21.45
CA PHE A 84 -0.87 2.91 -22.65
C PHE A 84 -2.25 3.50 -22.92
N ASN A 85 -2.55 3.92 -24.15
CA ASN A 85 -3.84 4.52 -24.54
C ASN A 85 -4.33 5.63 -23.59
N GLY A 86 -3.41 6.44 -23.06
CA GLY A 86 -3.73 7.54 -22.15
C GLY A 86 -4.06 7.11 -20.71
N VAL A 87 -3.96 5.81 -20.37
CA VAL A 87 -4.14 5.30 -19.01
C VAL A 87 -2.81 4.88 -18.38
N GLN A 88 -2.68 5.13 -17.09
CA GLN A 88 -1.57 4.65 -16.26
C GLN A 88 -1.91 3.28 -15.69
N ILE A 89 -0.93 2.38 -15.73
CA ILE A 89 -1.09 0.99 -15.31
C ILE A 89 0.12 0.57 -14.47
N ILE A 90 -0.14 -0.10 -13.36
CA ILE A 90 0.88 -0.77 -12.53
C ILE A 90 0.66 -2.27 -12.53
N ILE A 91 1.65 -3.03 -12.09
CA ILE A 91 1.48 -4.47 -11.79
C ILE A 91 1.80 -4.71 -10.33
N VAL A 92 0.93 -5.47 -9.68
CA VAL A 92 1.17 -6.07 -8.35
C VAL A 92 1.42 -7.56 -8.56
N ARG A 93 2.47 -8.09 -7.93
CA ARG A 93 2.85 -9.50 -8.02
C ARG A 93 3.01 -10.14 -6.64
N HIS A 94 2.65 -11.41 -6.56
CA HIS A 94 2.97 -12.33 -5.48
C HIS A 94 3.81 -13.46 -6.07
N VAL A 95 4.98 -13.74 -5.50
CA VAL A 95 5.87 -14.81 -5.95
C VAL A 95 6.36 -15.58 -4.73
N GLN A 96 6.20 -16.90 -4.77
CA GLN A 96 6.72 -17.79 -3.74
C GLN A 96 7.28 -19.08 -4.38
N PRO A 97 8.22 -19.78 -3.74
CA PRO A 97 8.66 -21.09 -4.21
C PRO A 97 7.48 -22.05 -4.37
N ALA A 98 7.44 -22.79 -5.49
CA ALA A 98 6.40 -23.77 -5.75
C ALA A 98 6.67 -25.03 -4.91
N PRO A 99 5.74 -25.46 -4.04
CA PRO A 99 5.97 -26.63 -3.18
C PRO A 99 6.20 -27.93 -3.97
N SER A 100 5.59 -28.03 -5.15
CA SER A 100 5.59 -29.23 -5.98
C SER A 100 6.64 -29.26 -7.08
N LEU A 101 7.44 -28.19 -7.25
CA LEU A 101 8.40 -28.06 -8.34
C LEU A 101 9.74 -27.53 -7.81
N PRO A 102 10.76 -28.40 -7.62
CA PRO A 102 12.08 -27.96 -7.19
C PRO A 102 12.63 -26.86 -8.12
N GLY A 103 12.96 -25.71 -7.54
CA GLY A 103 13.46 -24.54 -8.29
C GLY A 103 12.40 -23.75 -9.07
N GLY A 104 11.14 -24.16 -9.03
CA GLY A 104 10.01 -23.41 -9.59
C GLY A 104 9.40 -22.44 -8.58
N CYS A 105 8.62 -21.49 -9.07
CA CYS A 105 7.82 -20.58 -8.23
C CYS A 105 6.36 -20.55 -8.66
N ASP A 106 5.47 -20.36 -7.70
CA ASP A 106 4.10 -19.95 -7.95
C ASP A 106 4.08 -18.42 -8.04
N SER A 107 3.99 -17.91 -9.27
CA SER A 107 3.91 -16.48 -9.55
C SER A 107 2.49 -16.11 -9.91
N GLN A 108 1.97 -15.08 -9.26
CA GLN A 108 0.65 -14.51 -9.48
C GLN A 108 0.79 -13.01 -9.67
N TYR A 109 0.05 -12.42 -10.60
CA TYR A 109 0.03 -10.97 -10.76
C TYR A 109 -1.27 -10.45 -11.37
N GLN A 110 -1.60 -9.21 -11.05
CA GLN A 110 -2.66 -8.42 -11.67
C GLN A 110 -2.09 -7.07 -12.04
N ALA A 111 -2.45 -6.60 -13.23
CA ALA A 111 -2.30 -5.20 -13.59
C ALA A 111 -3.44 -4.40 -12.94
N VAL A 112 -3.19 -3.13 -12.61
CA VAL A 112 -4.20 -2.20 -12.12
C VAL A 112 -4.11 -0.93 -12.92
N ARG A 113 -5.22 -0.55 -13.56
CA ARG A 113 -5.32 0.69 -14.35
C ARG A 113 -6.18 1.72 -13.63
N GLN A 114 -5.89 3.00 -13.86
CA GLN A 114 -6.79 4.09 -13.48
C GLN A 114 -7.80 4.33 -14.62
N MET A 115 -9.09 4.19 -14.34
CA MET A 115 -10.19 4.52 -15.24
C MET A 115 -11.08 5.60 -14.61
N GLY A 116 -10.95 6.84 -15.09
CA GLY A 116 -11.61 7.98 -14.46
C GLY A 116 -11.18 8.12 -13.00
N ASN A 117 -12.11 7.99 -12.07
CA ASN A 117 -11.87 8.05 -10.62
C ASN A 117 -11.75 6.67 -9.95
N ARG A 118 -11.73 5.57 -10.71
CA ARG A 118 -11.72 4.21 -10.18
C ARG A 118 -10.43 3.47 -10.55
N LEU A 119 -9.93 2.67 -9.61
CA LEU A 119 -8.93 1.65 -9.89
C LEU A 119 -9.61 0.38 -10.38
N GLU A 120 -9.09 -0.19 -11.46
CA GLU A 120 -9.61 -1.42 -12.03
C GLU A 120 -8.50 -2.48 -12.14
N PRO A 121 -8.65 -3.63 -11.46
CA PRO A 121 -7.71 -4.73 -11.61
C PRO A 121 -8.00 -5.53 -12.90
N SER A 122 -6.95 -6.08 -13.50
CA SER A 122 -7.04 -7.02 -14.59
C SER A 122 -7.50 -8.40 -14.11
N ILE A 123 -7.71 -9.35 -15.01
CA ILE A 123 -7.75 -10.76 -14.62
C ILE A 123 -6.44 -11.19 -13.94
N LEU A 124 -6.52 -12.19 -13.05
CA LEU A 124 -5.35 -12.77 -12.40
C LEU A 124 -4.54 -13.62 -13.39
N ALA A 125 -3.28 -13.25 -13.60
CA ALA A 125 -2.33 -14.04 -14.36
C ALA A 125 -1.45 -14.90 -13.43
N ARG A 126 -1.04 -16.06 -13.94
CA ARG A 126 -0.20 -17.04 -13.23
C ARG A 126 1.01 -17.44 -14.06
N GLY A 127 2.09 -17.85 -13.40
CA GLY A 127 3.28 -18.37 -14.06
C GLY A 127 4.20 -19.14 -13.12
N ALA A 128 5.21 -19.80 -13.69
CA ALA A 128 6.18 -20.62 -12.96
C ALA A 128 7.49 -19.87 -12.60
N SER A 129 7.60 -18.59 -12.99
CA SER A 129 8.85 -17.83 -12.92
C SER A 129 9.11 -17.27 -11.53
N CYS A 130 10.32 -17.46 -11.04
CA CYS A 130 10.82 -16.82 -9.81
C CYS A 130 11.34 -15.39 -10.03
N SER A 131 11.20 -14.84 -11.25
CA SER A 131 11.75 -13.51 -11.57
C SER A 131 11.11 -12.41 -10.73
N SER A 132 11.95 -11.60 -10.09
CA SER A 132 11.58 -10.36 -9.41
C SER A 132 11.88 -9.11 -10.26
N GLY A 133 12.38 -9.30 -11.49
CA GLY A 133 12.82 -8.22 -12.37
C GLY A 133 11.69 -7.55 -13.15
N PRO A 134 12.04 -6.65 -14.09
CA PRO A 134 11.07 -5.99 -14.93
C PRO A 134 10.29 -6.98 -15.78
N VAL A 135 8.97 -6.78 -15.89
CA VAL A 135 8.11 -7.63 -16.71
C VAL A 135 7.87 -7.01 -18.10
N ASP A 136 7.50 -7.84 -19.06
CA ASP A 136 7.17 -7.40 -20.42
C ASP A 136 5.96 -6.45 -20.43
N GLN A 137 5.93 -5.48 -21.36
CA GLN A 137 4.85 -4.50 -21.46
C GLN A 137 3.48 -5.18 -21.68
N LYS A 138 3.44 -6.31 -22.40
CA LYS A 138 2.18 -7.03 -22.67
C LYS A 138 1.47 -7.48 -21.39
N ASN A 139 2.22 -7.69 -20.30
CA ASN A 139 1.65 -8.08 -19.02
C ASN A 139 0.92 -6.92 -18.31
N PHE A 140 1.23 -5.67 -18.68
CA PHE A 140 0.51 -4.50 -18.18
C PHE A 140 -0.79 -4.30 -18.94
N VAL A 141 -0.77 -4.49 -20.26
CA VAL A 141 -1.89 -4.05 -21.13
C VAL A 141 -2.81 -5.20 -21.55
N GLY A 142 -2.28 -6.40 -21.74
CA GLY A 142 -2.98 -7.51 -22.38
C GLY A 142 -3.94 -8.30 -21.48
N LEU A 143 -4.09 -7.90 -20.21
CA LEU A 143 -4.95 -8.59 -19.23
C LEU A 143 -6.28 -7.87 -18.97
N PHE A 144 -6.55 -6.78 -19.70
CA PHE A 144 -7.79 -6.03 -19.65
C PHE A 144 -8.63 -6.25 -20.90
N GLU A 145 -9.94 -6.12 -20.76
CA GLU A 145 -10.84 -5.83 -21.87
C GLU A 145 -10.71 -4.32 -22.20
N TRP A 146 -10.54 -4.01 -23.49
CA TRP A 146 -10.30 -2.66 -24.02
C TRP A 146 -11.47 -2.16 -24.86
#